data_AF-A0A7Z9FYC3-F1
#
_entry.id   AF-A0A7Z9FYC3-F1
#
_cell.length_a   1.000
_cell.length_b   1.000
_cell.length_c   1.000
_cell.angle_alpha   90.00
_cell.angle_beta   90.00
_cell.angle_gamma   90.00
#
_symmetry.space_group_name_H-M   'P 1'
#
loop_
_entity.id
_entity.type
_entity.pdbx_description
1 polymer ?
#
loop_
_entity_poly.entity_id
_entity_poly.type
_entity_poly.pdbx_seq_one_letter_code
_entity_poly.pdbx_strand_id
1 'polypeptide(L)'
;VGAVGAIGGGCNVYPEVIGDIHQAFDAGDHHRALYLQVKVCQLWKLVASGWPRSGKRALRSFGVQINETCRVNSGQGDENMEDNLKRLLE
;
A
#
# COMPACT_ATOMS: atom_id res chain seq x y z
N VAL A 1 0.10 -22.37 -7.81
CA VAL A 1 -0.98 -21.40 -8.12
C VAL A 1 -0.54 -20.56 -9.32
N GLY A 2 -1.37 -20.38 -10.34
CA GLY A 2 -1.03 -19.70 -11.62
C GLY A 2 -1.55 -18.27 -11.72
N ALA A 3 -1.62 -17.55 -10.59
CA ALA A 3 -2.00 -16.14 -10.60
C ALA A 3 -0.88 -15.30 -11.22
N VAL A 4 -1.23 -14.32 -12.06
CA VAL A 4 -0.29 -13.50 -12.84
C VAL A 4 -0.22 -12.04 -12.38
N GLY A 5 -0.91 -11.69 -11.29
CA GLY A 5 -0.89 -10.32 -10.76
C GLY A 5 -2.03 -10.02 -9.78
N ALA A 6 -2.08 -8.76 -9.35
CA ALA A 6 -3.10 -8.24 -8.44
C ALA A 6 -3.54 -6.83 -8.86
N ILE A 7 -4.81 -6.51 -8.65
CA ILE A 7 -5.36 -5.16 -8.75
C ILE A 7 -5.78 -4.74 -7.35
N GLY A 8 -5.19 -3.68 -6.81
CA GLY A 8 -5.47 -3.25 -5.45
C GLY A 8 -5.10 -1.79 -5.19
N GLY A 9 -5.74 -1.22 -4.17
CA GLY A 9 -5.49 0.16 -3.74
C GLY A 9 -4.04 0.44 -3.36
N GLY A 10 -3.37 -0.55 -2.76
CA GLY A 10 -1.96 -0.50 -2.39
C GLY A 10 -1.01 -0.18 -3.54
N CYS A 11 -1.38 -0.50 -4.79
CA CYS A 11 -0.59 -0.15 -5.97
C CYS A 11 -0.45 1.37 -6.19
N ASN A 12 -1.29 2.19 -5.56
CA ASN A 12 -1.15 3.65 -5.59
C ASN A 12 -0.27 4.18 -4.46
N VAL A 13 -0.15 3.44 -3.35
CA VAL A 13 0.47 3.92 -2.11
C VAL A 13 1.91 3.42 -1.97
N TYR A 14 2.17 2.18 -2.37
CA TYR A 14 3.49 1.55 -2.29
C TYR A 14 3.79 0.72 -3.56
N PRO A 15 3.76 1.35 -4.75
CA PRO A 15 3.95 0.65 -6.03
C PRO A 15 5.27 -0.09 -6.12
N GLU A 16 6.35 0.48 -5.59
CA GLU A 16 7.69 -0.12 -5.63
C GLU A 16 7.76 -1.45 -4.88
N VAL A 17 7.16 -1.53 -3.68
CA VAL A 17 7.13 -2.77 -2.90
C VAL A 17 6.35 -3.87 -3.64
N ILE A 18 5.26 -3.51 -4.34
CA ILE A 18 4.51 -4.46 -5.17
C ILE A 18 5.34 -4.91 -6.38
N GLY A 19 6.05 -3.99 -7.03
CA GLY A 19 6.97 -4.29 -8.12
C GLY A 19 8.10 -5.24 -7.68
N ASP A 20 8.68 -4.99 -6.52
CA ASP A 20 9.74 -5.83 -5.95
C ASP A 20 9.26 -7.26 -5.63
N ILE A 21 8.00 -7.41 -5.19
CA ILE A 21 7.40 -8.74 -5.00
C ILE A 21 7.33 -9.48 -6.33
N HIS A 22 6.86 -8.80 -7.39
CA HIS A 22 6.75 -9.40 -8.72
C HIS A 22 8.13 -9.83 -9.23
N GLN A 23 9.14 -8.94 -9.13
CA GLN A 23 10.51 -9.25 -9.54
C GLN A 23 11.10 -10.42 -8.76
N ALA A 24 10.91 -10.45 -7.43
CA ALA A 24 11.40 -11.54 -6.59
C ALA A 24 10.73 -12.87 -6.94
N PHE A 25 9.42 -12.86 -7.21
CA PHE A 25 8.69 -14.05 -7.60
C PHE A 25 9.11 -14.58 -8.99
N ASP A 26 9.24 -13.69 -9.98
CA ASP A 26 9.70 -14.05 -11.33
C ASP A 26 11.13 -14.62 -11.33
N ALA A 27 11.99 -14.12 -10.44
CA ALA A 27 13.35 -14.62 -10.26
C ALA A 27 13.42 -15.95 -9.48
N GLY A 28 12.30 -16.47 -8.97
CA GLY A 28 12.25 -17.66 -8.12
C GLY A 28 12.71 -17.44 -6.67
N ASP A 29 12.96 -16.20 -6.26
CA ASP A 29 13.32 -15.82 -4.89
C ASP A 29 12.07 -15.68 -4.01
N HIS A 30 11.48 -16.84 -3.70
CA HIS A 30 10.24 -16.89 -2.92
C HIS A 30 10.43 -16.40 -1.47
N HIS A 31 11.65 -16.47 -0.92
CA HIS A 31 11.93 -15.98 0.43
C HIS A 31 11.83 -14.45 0.48
N ARG A 32 12.45 -13.76 -0.48
CA ARG A 32 12.32 -12.31 -0.61
C ARG A 32 10.89 -11.90 -0.92
N ALA A 33 10.21 -12.60 -1.84
CA ALA A 33 8.81 -12.32 -2.16
C ALA A 33 7.91 -12.42 -0.92
N LEU A 34 8.09 -13.44 -0.08
CA LEU A 34 7.34 -13.59 1.18
C LEU A 34 7.65 -12.48 2.18
N TYR A 35 8.93 -12.13 2.35
CA TYR A 35 9.35 -11.04 3.23
C TYR A 35 8.67 -9.72 2.84
N LEU A 36 8.69 -9.38 1.55
CA LEU A 36 8.03 -8.18 1.02
C LEU A 36 6.50 -8.26 1.15
N GLN A 37 5.91 -9.44 0.96
CA GLN A 37 4.47 -9.64 1.17
C GLN A 37 4.07 -9.36 2.63
N VAL A 38 4.88 -9.75 3.61
CA VAL A 38 4.66 -9.42 5.03
C VAL A 38 4.71 -7.91 5.24
N LYS A 39 5.66 -7.22 4.60
CA LYS A 39 5.75 -5.75 4.60
C LYS A 39 4.48 -5.10 4.02
N VAL A 40 3.97 -5.60 2.89
CA VAL A 40 2.69 -5.15 2.30
C VAL A 40 1.52 -5.38 3.25
N CYS A 41 1.45 -6.52 3.93
CA CYS A 41 0.40 -6.78 4.92
C CYS A 41 0.42 -5.77 6.08
N GLN A 42 1.60 -5.31 6.49
CA GLN A 42 1.74 -4.26 7.51
C GLN A 42 1.29 -2.89 6.96
N LEU A 43 1.73 -2.52 5.76
CA LEU A 43 1.33 -1.27 5.08
C LEU A 43 -0.19 -1.23 4.84
N TRP A 44 -0.79 -2.36 4.43
CA TRP A 44 -2.22 -2.48 4.19
C TRP A 44 -3.05 -2.22 5.45
N LYS A 45 -2.60 -2.70 6.62
CA LYS A 45 -3.32 -2.46 7.89
C LYS A 45 -3.46 -0.97 8.22
N LEU A 46 -2.50 -0.14 7.81
CA LEU A 46 -2.55 1.31 8.04
C LEU A 46 -3.60 2.00 7.17
N VAL A 47 -3.76 1.56 5.91
CA VAL A 47 -4.66 2.20 4.94
C VAL A 47 -6.04 1.56 4.88
N ALA A 48 -6.20 0.28 5.24
CA ALA A 48 -7.45 -0.45 5.03
C ALA A 48 -8.65 0.14 5.80
N SER A 49 -8.42 0.62 7.03
CA SER A 49 -9.48 1.11 7.93
C SER A 49 -10.20 2.37 7.45
N GLY A 50 -9.54 3.18 6.62
CA GLY A 50 -10.08 4.43 6.07
C GLY A 50 -10.26 4.42 4.56
N TRP A 51 -10.14 3.26 3.90
CA TRP A 51 -10.13 3.22 2.43
C TRP A 51 -11.46 3.69 1.81
N PRO A 52 -11.47 4.43 0.68
CA PRO A 52 -10.32 4.97 -0.07
C PRO A 52 -9.75 6.31 0.44
N ARG A 53 -10.34 6.92 1.48
CA ARG A 53 -9.89 8.22 2.00
C ARG A 53 -8.45 8.20 2.49
N SER A 54 -8.08 7.18 3.25
CA SER A 54 -6.71 6.92 3.70
C SER A 54 -5.71 6.83 2.54
N GLY A 55 -6.07 6.17 1.44
CA GLY A 55 -5.25 6.08 0.23
C GLY A 55 -5.01 7.44 -0.41
N LYS A 56 -6.04 8.30 -0.47
CA LYS A 56 -5.91 9.68 -0.96
C LYS A 56 -5.05 10.55 -0.04
N ARG A 57 -5.21 10.39 1.27
CA ARG A 57 -4.38 11.07 2.28
C ARG A 57 -2.91 10.65 2.15
N ALA A 58 -2.64 9.37 1.90
CA ALA A 58 -1.29 8.87 1.63
C ALA A 58 -0.71 9.45 0.33
N LEU A 59 -1.47 9.47 -0.76
CA LEU A 59 -1.04 10.12 -2.00
C LEU A 59 -0.71 11.60 -1.79
N ARG A 60 -1.52 12.30 -1.00
CA ARG A 60 -1.28 13.70 -0.64
C ARG A 60 -0.01 13.89 0.18
N SER A 61 0.30 12.97 1.11
CA SER A 61 1.55 13.05 1.89
C SER A 61 2.80 12.79 1.04
N PHE A 62 2.64 12.12 -0.12
CA PHE A 62 3.66 12.01 -1.17
C PHE A 62 3.66 13.18 -2.16
N GLY A 63 2.88 14.23 -1.91
CA GLY A 63 2.84 15.45 -2.72
C GLY A 63 1.87 15.44 -3.90
N VAL A 64 1.06 14.40 -4.06
CA VAL A 64 0.03 14.36 -5.11
C VAL A 64 -1.10 15.33 -4.76
N GLN A 65 -1.43 16.24 -5.67
CA GLN A 65 -2.52 17.19 -5.48
C GLN A 65 -3.88 16.50 -5.70
N ILE A 66 -4.42 15.91 -4.64
CA ILE A 66 -5.72 15.23 -4.63
C ILE A 66 -6.58 15.66 -3.43
N ASN A 67 -7.88 15.79 -3.64
CA ASN A 67 -8.83 16.02 -2.55
C ASN A 67 -9.21 14.69 -1.88
N GLU A 68 -9.11 14.65 -0.56
CA GLU A 68 -9.47 13.51 0.30
C GLU A 68 -10.99 13.26 0.39
N THR A 69 -11.83 14.13 -0.18
CA THR A 69 -13.28 13.89 -0.22
C THR A 69 -13.61 12.57 -0.92
N CYS A 70 -14.40 11.74 -0.25
CA CYS A 70 -14.93 10.48 -0.77
C CYS A 70 -16.46 10.56 -0.81
N ARG A 71 -17.08 9.97 -1.84
CA ARG A 71 -18.55 9.84 -1.91
C ARG A 71 -19.08 8.78 -0.95
N VAL A 72 -18.27 7.75 -0.71
CA VAL A 72 -18.56 6.71 0.28
C VAL A 72 -18.21 7.20 1.67
N ASN A 73 -18.93 6.72 2.68
CA ASN A 73 -18.63 6.99 4.07
C ASN A 73 -17.37 6.22 4.51
N SER A 74 -16.21 6.75 4.17
CA SER A 74 -14.91 6.22 4.61
C SER A 74 -14.63 6.63 6.05
N GLY A 75 -14.16 5.68 6.87
CA GLY A 75 -13.62 5.97 8.19
C GLY A 75 -12.43 6.96 8.13
N GLN A 76 -12.10 7.54 9.28
CA GLN A 76 -10.99 8.50 9.40
C GLN A 76 -9.61 7.86 9.14
N GLY A 77 -9.51 6.53 9.28
CA GLY A 77 -8.24 5.80 9.19
C GLY A 77 -7.41 5.92 10.46
N ASP A 78 -6.16 5.47 10.40
CA ASP A 78 -5.18 5.66 11.48
C ASP A 78 -4.68 7.12 11.50
N GLU A 79 -4.66 7.74 12.69
CA GLU A 79 -4.18 9.11 12.88
C GLU A 79 -2.70 9.24 12.51
N ASN A 80 -1.89 8.24 12.85
CA ASN A 80 -0.44 8.18 12.62
C ASN A 80 -0.08 7.48 11.30
N MET A 81 -1.04 7.28 10.41
CA MET A 81 -0.87 6.55 9.15
C MET A 81 0.31 7.07 8.33
N GLU A 82 0.45 8.39 8.17
CA GLU A 82 1.46 8.99 7.30
C GLU A 82 2.89 8.75 7.81
N ASP A 83 3.12 8.93 9.11
CA ASP A 83 4.43 8.71 9.73
C ASP A 83 4.79 7.22 9.72
N ASN A 84 3.81 6.35 10.00
CA ASN A 84 4.01 4.91 9.93
C ASN A 84 4.25 4.41 8.50
N LEU A 85 3.60 5.00 7.49
CA LEU A 85 3.85 4.69 6.08
C LEU A 85 5.28 5.07 5.69
N LYS A 86 5.73 6.29 6.02
CA LYS A 86 7.11 6.74 5.73
C LYS A 86 8.14 5.81 6.39
N ARG A 87 7.98 5.53 7.68
CA ARG A 87 8.88 4.64 8.44
C ARG A 87 8.95 3.22 7.88
N LEU A 88 7.83 2.70 7.35
CA LEU A 88 7.81 1.38 6.74
C LEU A 88 8.32 1.39 5.31
N LEU A 89 8.35 2.53 4.61
CA LEU A 89 8.82 2.61 3.23
C LEU A 89 10.32 2.92 3.12
N GLU A 90 10.88 3.60 4.12
CA GLU A 90 12.34 3.70 4.36
C GLU A 90 12.98 2.32 4.68
#